data_AF-A0A5C7DW80-F1
#
_entry.id   AF-A0A5C7DW80-F1
#
_cell.length_a   1.000
_cell.length_b   1.000
_cell.length_c   1.000
_cell.angle_alpha   90.00
_cell.angle_beta   90.00
_cell.angle_gamma   90.00
#
_symmetry.space_group_name_H-M   'P 1'
#
loop_
_entity.id
_entity.type
_entity.pdbx_description
1 polymer ?
#
loop_
_entity_poly.entity_id
_entity_poly.type
_entity_poly.pdbx_seq_one_letter_code
_entity_poly.pdbx_strand_id
1 'polypeptide(L)'
;EEQIKKMHENNMIIGSHSQNHLNFLKLNYEEQFKEIRNSFKKLERFLTPIKTFCYPYGEFNIDSKKILDQFNFDFAFVSLTYYKKDISFNDLIKNPYTLSRYDCNEFEFGKANLG
;
A
#
# COMPACT_ATOMS: atom_id res chain seq x y z
N GLU A 1 18.69 -2.13 1.26
CA GLU A 1 18.27 -3.55 1.35
C GLU A 1 18.64 -4.16 2.70
N GLU A 2 19.88 -4.04 3.16
CA GLU A 2 20.34 -4.59 4.46
C GLU A 2 19.46 -4.20 5.66
N GLN A 3 19.11 -2.91 5.79
CA GLN A 3 18.22 -2.45 6.86
C GLN A 3 16.83 -3.09 6.80
N ILE A 4 16.27 -3.26 5.59
CA ILE A 4 14.96 -3.89 5.39
C ILE A 4 15.02 -5.37 5.74
N LYS A 5 16.10 -6.07 5.36
CA LYS A 5 16.33 -7.47 5.77
C LYS A 5 16.36 -7.59 7.30
N LYS A 6 17.14 -6.74 7.97
CA LYS A 6 17.22 -6.72 9.44
C LYS A 6 15.85 -6.49 10.08
N MET A 7 15.05 -5.56 9.55
CA MET A 7 13.68 -5.32 10.03
C MET A 7 12.80 -6.57 9.85
N HIS A 8 12.86 -7.21 8.69
CA HIS A 8 12.12 -8.43 8.39
C HIS A 8 12.51 -9.61 9.30
N GLU A 9 13.82 -9.81 9.53
CA GLU A 9 14.35 -10.81 10.46
C GLU A 9 13.92 -10.56 11.92
N ASN A 10 13.55 -9.31 12.25
CA ASN A 10 12.96 -8.92 13.52
C ASN A 10 11.42 -8.87 13.47
N ASN A 11 10.80 -9.66 12.59
CA ASN A 11 9.35 -9.85 12.45
C ASN A 11 8.55 -8.61 12.01
N MET A 12 9.21 -7.57 11.46
CA MET A 12 8.48 -6.46 10.86
C MET A 12 7.88 -6.89 9.51
N ILE A 13 6.64 -6.47 9.27
CA ILE A 13 5.96 -6.69 8.00
C ILE A 13 6.37 -5.59 7.02
N ILE A 14 6.84 -6.01 5.84
CA ILE A 14 7.23 -5.10 4.76
C ILE A 14 6.27 -5.31 3.60
N GLY A 15 5.49 -4.27 3.28
CA GLY A 15 4.58 -4.21 2.12
C GLY A 15 5.14 -3.36 0.97
N SER A 16 4.43 -3.35 -0.15
CA SER A 16 4.81 -2.58 -1.34
C SER A 16 4.13 -1.20 -1.37
N HIS A 17 4.82 -0.21 -1.96
CA HIS A 17 4.34 1.17 -2.09
C HIS A 17 4.63 1.76 -3.48
N SER A 18 4.41 0.97 -4.53
CA SER A 18 4.80 1.25 -5.93
C SER A 18 6.32 1.36 -6.13
N GLN A 19 6.78 1.49 -7.38
CA GLN A 19 8.20 1.55 -7.71
C GLN A 19 8.71 2.98 -7.65
N ASN A 20 7.95 3.92 -8.21
CA ASN A 20 8.37 5.29 -8.45
C ASN A 20 7.46 6.33 -7.77
N HIS A 21 6.50 5.90 -6.94
CA HIS A 21 5.60 6.78 -6.19
C HIS A 21 4.79 7.74 -7.10
N LEU A 22 4.35 7.21 -8.24
CA LEU A 22 3.53 7.93 -9.20
C LEU A 22 2.06 7.93 -8.77
N ASN A 23 1.32 8.95 -9.20
CA ASN A 23 -0.11 9.03 -8.96
C ASN A 23 -0.87 8.08 -9.91
N PHE A 24 -1.54 7.08 -9.35
CA PHE A 24 -2.20 6.02 -10.13
C PHE A 24 -3.42 6.52 -10.93
N LEU A 25 -4.04 7.64 -10.56
CA LEU A 25 -5.11 8.23 -11.37
C LEU A 25 -4.60 8.79 -12.71
N LYS A 26 -3.30 9.05 -12.82
CA LYS A 26 -2.65 9.57 -14.04
C LYS A 26 -2.03 8.48 -14.90
N LEU A 27 -2.02 7.24 -14.43
CA LEU A 27 -1.41 6.10 -15.10
C LEU A 27 -2.47 5.23 -15.77
N ASN A 28 -2.17 4.76 -16.97
CA ASN A 28 -2.95 3.70 -17.61
C ASN A 28 -2.69 2.34 -16.94
N TYR A 29 -3.50 1.35 -17.29
CA TYR A 29 -3.42 -0.01 -16.74
C TYR A 29 -2.01 -0.61 -16.80
N GLU A 30 -1.33 -0.54 -17.95
CA GLU A 30 0.00 -1.15 -18.16
C GLU A 30 1.08 -0.46 -17.33
N GLU A 31 0.97 0.85 -17.14
CA GLU A 31 1.86 1.62 -16.28
C GLU A 31 1.66 1.25 -14.81
N GLN A 32 0.42 1.20 -14.33
CA GLN A 32 0.11 0.74 -12.97
C GLN A 32 0.57 -0.70 -12.73
N PHE A 33 0.40 -1.57 -13.73
CA PHE A 33 0.84 -2.96 -13.67
C PHE A 33 2.35 -3.05 -13.48
N LYS A 34 3.13 -2.25 -14.23
CA LYS A 34 4.58 -2.18 -14.06
C LYS A 34 4.98 -1.66 -12.68
N GLU A 35 4.33 -0.60 -12.19
CA GLU A 35 4.59 -0.04 -10.86
C GLU A 35 4.36 -1.06 -9.73
N ILE A 36 3.22 -1.77 -9.75
CA ILE A 36 2.89 -2.79 -8.74
C ILE A 36 3.82 -3.99 -8.87
N ARG A 37 3.98 -4.55 -10.08
CA ARG A 37 4.79 -5.75 -10.30
C ARG A 37 6.25 -5.54 -9.94
N ASN A 38 6.85 -4.45 -10.40
CA ASN A 38 8.28 -4.24 -10.24
C ASN A 38 8.64 -3.91 -8.79
N SER A 39 7.79 -3.16 -8.08
CA SER A 39 7.99 -2.88 -6.66
C SER A 39 7.93 -4.16 -5.82
N PHE A 40 6.97 -5.04 -6.09
CA PHE A 40 6.87 -6.33 -5.42
C PHE A 40 8.05 -7.25 -5.76
N LYS A 41 8.39 -7.41 -7.05
CA LYS A 41 9.56 -8.20 -7.48
C LYS A 41 10.85 -7.72 -6.85
N LYS A 42 11.00 -6.41 -6.60
CA LYS A 42 12.19 -5.88 -5.92
C LYS A 42 12.29 -6.38 -4.48
N LEU A 43 11.18 -6.42 -3.74
CA LEU A 43 11.13 -6.96 -2.38
C LEU A 43 11.40 -8.46 -2.34
N GLU A 44 10.81 -9.23 -3.25
CA GLU A 44 10.99 -10.70 -3.34
C GLU A 44 12.45 -11.13 -3.56
N ARG A 45 13.31 -10.26 -4.06
CA ARG A 45 14.74 -10.56 -4.25
C ARG A 45 15.49 -10.79 -2.95
N PHE A 46 14.97 -10.27 -1.83
CA PHE A 46 15.72 -10.24 -0.59
C PHE A 46 14.91 -10.52 0.68
N LEU A 47 13.59 -10.70 0.57
CA LEU A 47 12.71 -11.17 1.65
C LEU A 47 11.49 -11.86 1.06
N THR A 48 10.69 -12.53 1.90
CA THR A 48 9.37 -13.04 1.52
C THR A 48 8.32 -12.02 1.98
N PRO A 49 7.87 -11.11 1.10
CA PRO A 49 6.96 -10.06 1.49
C PRO A 49 5.56 -10.62 1.71
N ILE A 50 4.84 -10.10 2.71
CA ILE A 50 3.39 -10.25 2.76
C ILE A 50 2.80 -9.40 1.64
N LYS A 51 1.77 -9.90 0.96
CA LYS A 51 1.20 -9.21 -0.20
C LYS A 51 0.24 -8.11 0.25
N THR A 52 0.82 -7.07 0.85
CA THR A 52 0.13 -5.83 1.18
C THR A 52 0.63 -4.68 0.32
N PHE A 53 -0.27 -3.76 -0.01
CA PHE A 53 0.05 -2.60 -0.84
C PHE A 53 -0.45 -1.30 -0.20
N CYS A 54 0.31 -0.22 -0.35
CA CYS A 54 -0.17 1.12 -0.04
C CYS A 54 -0.15 1.94 -1.33
N TYR A 55 -1.24 2.62 -1.66
CA TYR A 55 -1.24 3.48 -2.85
C TYR A 55 -0.48 4.78 -2.56
N PRO A 56 0.41 5.23 -3.48
CA PRO A 56 0.94 6.59 -3.43
C PRO A 56 -0.18 7.61 -3.35
N TYR A 57 -0.06 8.58 -2.44
CA TYR A 57 -1.07 9.61 -2.17
C TYR A 57 -2.47 9.07 -1.73
N GLY A 58 -2.61 7.76 -1.51
CA GLY A 58 -3.88 7.11 -1.19
C GLY A 58 -4.84 6.97 -2.38
N GLU A 59 -4.41 7.34 -3.58
CA GLU A 59 -5.26 7.39 -4.78
C GLU A 59 -5.16 6.13 -5.62
N PHE A 60 -6.30 5.67 -6.13
CA PHE A 60 -6.42 4.42 -6.90
C PHE A 60 -7.63 4.49 -7.82
N ASN A 61 -7.70 3.60 -8.80
CA ASN A 61 -8.87 3.42 -9.65
C ASN A 61 -9.26 1.93 -9.77
N ILE A 62 -10.21 1.64 -10.65
CA ILE A 62 -10.67 0.26 -10.87
C ILE A 62 -9.55 -0.65 -11.37
N ASP A 63 -8.63 -0.13 -12.17
CA ASP A 63 -7.53 -0.89 -12.73
C ASP A 63 -6.49 -1.23 -11.66
N SER A 64 -6.21 -0.31 -10.73
CA SER A 64 -5.36 -0.59 -9.58
C SER A 64 -5.84 -1.80 -8.79
N LYS A 65 -7.15 -1.88 -8.52
CA LYS A 65 -7.76 -3.00 -7.80
C LYS A 65 -7.70 -4.31 -8.59
N LYS A 66 -7.96 -4.27 -9.90
CA LYS A 66 -7.85 -5.45 -10.77
C LYS A 66 -6.43 -6.02 -10.77
N ILE A 67 -5.42 -5.16 -10.82
CA ILE A 67 -4.02 -5.59 -10.83
C ILE A 67 -3.67 -6.24 -9.49
N LEU A 68 -4.04 -5.63 -8.36
CA LEU A 68 -3.80 -6.24 -7.04
C LEU A 68 -4.46 -7.61 -6.90
N ASP A 69 -5.67 -7.76 -7.43
CA ASP A 69 -6.39 -9.04 -7.49
C ASP A 69 -5.64 -10.09 -8.32
N GLN A 70 -5.16 -9.72 -9.51
CA GLN A 70 -4.37 -10.60 -10.37
C GLN A 70 -3.06 -11.09 -9.71
N PHE A 71 -2.44 -10.24 -8.88
CA PHE A 71 -1.25 -10.62 -8.13
C PHE A 71 -1.57 -11.33 -6.80
N ASN A 72 -2.85 -11.54 -6.49
CA ASN A 72 -3.35 -12.10 -5.24
C ASN A 72 -2.83 -11.34 -4.02
N PHE A 73 -2.94 -10.02 -4.01
CA PHE A 73 -2.68 -9.24 -2.80
C PHE A 73 -3.72 -9.56 -1.73
N ASP A 74 -3.30 -9.54 -0.46
CA ASP A 74 -4.18 -9.77 0.68
C ASP A 74 -4.96 -8.50 0.99
N PHE A 75 -4.25 -7.36 1.11
CA PHE A 75 -4.85 -6.08 1.47
C PHE A 75 -4.15 -4.90 0.78
N ALA A 76 -4.88 -3.81 0.61
CA ALA A 76 -4.29 -2.53 0.27
C ALA A 76 -4.91 -1.35 1.04
N PHE A 77 -4.08 -0.34 1.28
CA PHE A 77 -4.39 0.75 2.18
C PHE A 77 -4.48 2.10 1.47
N VAL A 78 -5.45 2.91 1.88
CA VAL A 78 -5.72 4.26 1.36
C VAL A 78 -5.72 5.27 2.52
N SER A 79 -5.37 6.52 2.23
CA SER A 79 -5.33 7.63 3.21
C SER A 79 -6.27 8.78 2.85
N LEU A 80 -7.21 8.55 1.94
CA LEU A 80 -8.15 9.58 1.50
C LEU A 80 -9.21 9.82 2.56
N THR A 81 -9.47 11.10 2.87
CA THR A 81 -10.36 11.53 3.96
C THR A 81 -11.75 10.89 3.91
N TYR A 82 -12.31 10.68 2.73
CA TYR A 82 -13.65 10.10 2.58
C TYR A 82 -13.72 8.58 2.82
N TYR A 83 -12.57 7.88 2.91
CA TYR A 83 -12.51 6.48 3.33
C TYR A 83 -12.26 6.32 4.83
N LYS A 84 -11.93 7.39 5.57
CA LYS A 84 -11.50 7.31 6.97
C LYS A 84 -12.58 6.74 7.87
N LYS A 85 -12.29 5.59 8.46
CA LYS A 85 -13.09 4.91 9.48
C LYS A 85 -12.30 3.77 10.10
N ASP A 86 -12.74 3.31 11.26
CA ASP A 86 -12.26 2.05 11.81
C ASP A 86 -12.56 0.90 10.84
N ILE A 87 -11.56 0.04 10.64
CA ILE A 87 -11.69 -1.14 9.78
C ILE A 87 -12.51 -2.19 10.54
N SER A 88 -13.65 -2.57 9.97
CA SER A 88 -14.43 -3.71 10.46
C SER A 88 -14.03 -5.00 9.76
N PHE A 89 -14.38 -6.15 10.34
CA PHE A 89 -14.17 -7.45 9.69
C PHE A 89 -14.84 -7.54 8.31
N ASN A 90 -16.01 -6.91 8.16
CA ASN A 90 -16.72 -6.86 6.88
C ASN A 90 -15.94 -6.07 5.80
N ASP A 91 -15.11 -5.11 6.20
CA ASP A 91 -14.26 -4.37 5.25
C ASP A 91 -13.11 -5.23 4.72
N LEU A 92 -12.55 -6.10 5.58
CA LEU A 92 -11.51 -7.06 5.18
C LEU A 92 -12.00 -8.00 4.08
N ILE A 93 -13.30 -8.31 4.05
CA ILE A 93 -13.90 -9.22 3.06
C ILE A 93 -14.37 -8.45 1.82
N LYS A 94 -15.11 -7.36 2.02
CA LYS A 94 -15.76 -6.66 0.90
C LYS A 94 -14.85 -5.68 0.18
N ASN A 95 -13.90 -5.09 0.89
CA ASN A 95 -13.05 -4.01 0.39
C ASN A 95 -11.58 -4.19 0.79
N PRO A 96 -10.98 -5.37 0.57
CA PRO A 96 -9.61 -5.66 1.02
C PRO A 96 -8.59 -4.69 0.42
N TYR A 97 -8.85 -4.14 -0.76
CA TYR A 97 -7.92 -3.25 -1.47
C TYR A 97 -8.13 -1.75 -1.21
N THR A 98 -8.99 -1.37 -0.26
CA THR A 98 -9.26 0.04 0.05
C THR A 98 -9.43 0.23 1.56
N LEU A 99 -8.64 -0.48 2.36
CA LEU A 99 -8.66 -0.37 3.82
C LEU A 99 -8.17 1.02 4.25
N SER A 100 -8.91 1.65 5.17
CA SER A 100 -8.63 3.01 5.58
C SER A 100 -7.43 3.10 6.52
N ARG A 101 -6.75 4.25 6.54
CA ARG A 101 -5.75 4.61 7.55
C ARG A 101 -5.95 6.05 7.96
N TYR A 102 -5.60 6.34 9.21
CA TYR A 102 -5.55 7.69 9.76
C TYR A 102 -4.18 8.32 9.49
N ASP A 103 -4.15 9.60 9.12
CA ASP A 103 -2.93 10.37 9.06
C ASP A 103 -2.48 10.70 10.49
N CYS A 104 -1.20 10.49 10.80
CA CYS A 104 -0.64 10.81 12.11
C CYS A 104 -0.87 12.28 12.50
N ASN A 105 -0.91 13.19 11.53
CA ASN A 105 -1.13 14.62 11.76
C ASN A 105 -2.53 14.96 12.31
N GLU A 106 -3.47 14.02 12.27
CA GLU A 106 -4.81 14.18 12.82
C GLU A 106 -4.87 13.99 14.33
N PHE A 107 -3.85 13.36 14.93
CA PHE A 107 -3.80 13.10 16.36
C PHE A 107 -3.17 14.27 17.12
N GLU A 108 -3.64 14.51 18.35
CA GLU A 108 -3.25 15.63 19.22
C GLU A 108 -1.72 15.81 19.34
N PHE A 109 -0.99 14.71 19.41
CA PHE A 109 0.48 14.68 19.53
C PHE A 109 1.20 14.18 18.27
N GLY A 110 0.48 14.01 17.15
CA GLY A 110 1.01 13.37 15.94
C GLY A 110 1.43 14.32 14.84
N LYS A 111 1.27 15.65 15.03
CA LYS A 111 1.66 16.65 14.04
C LYS A 111 3.17 16.70 13.84
N ALA A 112 3.61 16.50 12.60
CA ALA A 112 4.98 16.76 12.20
C ALA A 112 5.18 18.27 12.03
N ASN A 113 6.08 18.86 12.83
CA ASN A 113 6.41 20.30 12.77
C ASN A 113 7.57 20.60 11.81
N LEU A 114 8.14 19.57 11.18
CA LEU A 114 9.27 19.65 10.26
C LEU A 114 8.89 18.88 8.99
N GLY A 115 8.52 19.60 7.95
CA GLY A 115 8.18 19.08 6.62
C GLY A 115 8.71 20.01 5.54
#